data_AF-A0A3D4EJR8-F1
#
_entry.id   AF-A0A3D4EJR8-F1
#
_cell.length_a   1.000
_cell.length_b   1.000
_cell.length_c   1.000
_cell.angle_alpha   90.00
_cell.angle_beta   90.00
_cell.angle_gamma   90.00
#
_symmetry.space_group_name_H-M   'P 1'
#
loop_
_entity.id
_entity.type
_entity.pdbx_description
1 polymer ?
#
loop_
_entity_poly.entity_id
_entity_poly.type
_entity_poly.pdbx_seq_one_letter_code
_entity_poly.pdbx_strand_id
1 'polypeptide(L)'
;EMLYAEEFEIPPMHQIKADPTEELVLKNGNQKAQLLHLEGKPINEPVVKHGPFVGNTRKDIETAFMNYQQTQFGGWPWDSHEHTHAADRGRFALFPDGNLQKP
;
A
#
# COMPACT_ATOMS: atom_id res chain seq x y z
N GLU A 1 4.77 -1.72 23.80
CA GLU A 1 4.69 -3.03 24.50
C GLU A 1 3.72 -3.94 23.74
N MET A 2 3.55 -5.19 24.17
CA MET A 2 2.75 -6.21 23.50
C MET A 2 1.25 -5.89 23.59
N LEU A 3 0.54 -6.04 22.47
CA LEU A 3 -0.91 -6.19 22.47
C LEU A 3 -1.23 -7.65 22.70
N TYR A 4 -2.41 -7.94 23.24
CA TYR A 4 -2.87 -9.31 23.42
C TYR A 4 -4.19 -9.50 22.68
N ALA A 5 -4.32 -10.62 21.98
CA ALA A 5 -5.57 -11.08 21.39
C ALA A 5 -5.79 -12.52 21.83
N GLU A 6 -6.89 -12.79 22.52
CA GLU A 6 -7.15 -14.12 23.09
C GLU A 6 -5.97 -14.63 23.93
N GLU A 7 -5.29 -15.69 23.49
CA GLU A 7 -4.10 -16.27 24.13
C GLU A 7 -2.78 -15.84 23.45
N PHE A 8 -2.85 -14.98 22.43
CA PHE A 8 -1.69 -14.53 21.66
C PHE A 8 -1.14 -13.19 22.15
N GLU A 9 0.18 -13.15 22.33
CA GLU A 9 0.93 -11.90 22.39
C GLU A 9 1.23 -11.41 20.97
N ILE A 10 0.97 -10.13 20.71
CA ILE A 10 1.22 -9.45 19.44
C ILE A 10 2.33 -8.41 19.68
N PRO A 11 3.58 -8.74 19.33
CA PRO A 11 4.68 -7.79 19.44
C PRO A 11 4.53 -6.65 18.41
N PRO A 12 5.26 -5.53 18.59
CA PRO A 12 5.36 -4.51 17.56
C PRO A 12 5.78 -5.09 16.20
N MET A 13 5.30 -4.50 15.11
CA MET A 13 5.60 -4.93 13.73
C MET A 13 5.15 -6.35 13.38
N HIS A 14 4.18 -6.91 14.12
CA HIS A 14 3.55 -8.18 13.80
C HIS A 14 2.11 -7.98 13.32
N GLN A 15 1.60 -8.99 12.62
CA GLN A 15 0.21 -9.07 12.23
C GLN A 15 -0.38 -10.39 12.75
N ILE A 16 -1.66 -10.32 13.10
CA ILE A 16 -2.53 -11.50 13.26
C ILE A 16 -3.62 -11.43 12.20
N LYS A 17 -4.19 -12.59 11.84
CA LYS A 17 -5.35 -12.66 10.96
C LYS A 17 -6.57 -13.00 11.82
N ALA A 18 -7.55 -12.11 11.84
CA ALA A 18 -8.81 -12.33 12.51
C ALA A 18 -9.74 -13.19 11.64
N ASP A 19 -10.60 -13.98 12.27
CA ASP A 19 -11.77 -14.53 11.61
C ASP A 19 -12.82 -13.41 11.48
N PRO A 20 -13.25 -13.05 10.25
CA PRO A 20 -14.23 -11.99 10.07
C PRO A 20 -15.64 -12.34 10.59
N THR A 21 -15.91 -13.60 10.97
CA THR A 21 -17.22 -14.01 11.51
C THR A 21 -17.27 -14.04 13.04
N GLU A 22 -16.16 -13.81 13.72
CA GLU A 22 -16.04 -13.90 15.17
C GLU A 22 -15.69 -12.54 15.79
N GLU A 23 -16.03 -12.37 17.06
CA GLU A 23 -15.63 -11.18 17.83
C GLU A 23 -14.15 -11.30 18.25
N LEU A 24 -13.33 -10.32 17.87
CA LEU A 24 -11.94 -10.23 18.30
C LEU A 24 -11.77 -9.21 19.44
N VAL A 25 -11.33 -9.68 20.61
CA VAL A 25 -11.04 -8.82 21.76
C VAL A 25 -9.53 -8.54 21.84
N LEU A 26 -9.16 -7.26 21.67
CA LEU A 26 -7.80 -6.79 21.88
C LEU A 26 -7.64 -6.21 23.29
N LYS A 27 -6.60 -6.65 24.01
CA LYS A 27 -6.22 -6.10 25.31
C LYS A 27 -4.88 -5.39 25.18
N ASN A 28 -4.83 -4.16 25.66
CA ASN A 28 -3.59 -3.40 25.74
C ASN A 28 -2.88 -3.65 27.08
N GLY A 29 -1.55 -3.64 27.05
CA GLY A 29 -0.72 -3.64 28.26
C GLY A 29 -0.68 -2.27 28.96
N ASN A 30 0.41 -2.01 29.68
CA ASN A 30 0.53 -0.83 30.57
C ASN A 30 1.03 0.44 29.86
N GLN A 31 1.30 0.36 28.56
CA GLN A 31 1.82 1.48 27.76
C GLN A 31 0.91 1.78 26.58
N LYS A 32 1.06 2.98 26.02
CA LYS A 32 0.33 3.37 24.81
C LYS A 32 0.70 2.46 23.64
N ALA A 33 -0.30 1.88 22.99
CA ALA A 33 -0.14 1.10 21.78
C ALA A 33 -0.72 1.84 20.55
N GLN A 34 -0.21 1.49 19.38
CA GLN A 34 -0.74 1.89 18.09
C GLN A 34 -0.85 0.65 17.22
N LEU A 35 -1.95 0.52 16.49
CA LEU A 35 -2.19 -0.58 15.58
C LEU A 35 -2.83 -0.06 14.31
N LEU A 36 -2.72 -0.86 13.25
CA LEU A 36 -3.44 -0.67 12.02
C LEU A 36 -4.45 -1.81 11.88
N HIS A 37 -5.73 -1.45 11.78
CA HIS A 37 -6.79 -2.41 11.49
C HIS A 37 -7.10 -2.37 10.00
N LEU A 38 -6.97 -3.51 9.33
CA LEU A 38 -7.21 -3.66 7.89
C LEU A 38 -8.33 -4.68 7.67
N GLU A 39 -9.45 -4.22 7.13
CA GLU A 39 -10.59 -5.06 6.77
C GLU A 39 -10.97 -4.84 5.30
N GLY A 40 -11.53 -5.87 4.68
CA GLY A 40 -12.02 -5.77 3.31
C GLY A 40 -12.89 -6.96 2.94
N LYS A 41 -13.91 -6.70 2.11
CA LYS A 41 -14.67 -7.76 1.46
C LYS A 41 -13.77 -8.45 0.43
N PRO A 42 -13.67 -9.80 0.43
CA PRO A 42 -12.92 -10.50 -0.60
C PRO A 42 -13.39 -10.12 -2.00
N ILE A 43 -12.45 -9.77 -2.88
CA ILE A 43 -12.72 -9.42 -4.29
C ILE A 43 -13.21 -10.66 -5.06
N ASN A 44 -12.77 -11.86 -4.65
CA ASN A 44 -13.13 -13.15 -5.27
C ASN A 44 -12.73 -13.28 -6.74
N GLU A 45 -11.65 -12.61 -7.13
CA GLU A 45 -11.04 -12.75 -8.45
C GLU A 45 -9.65 -13.37 -8.35
N PRO A 46 -9.16 -14.03 -9.42
CA PRO A 46 -7.77 -14.48 -9.46
C PRO A 46 -6.81 -13.31 -9.25
N VAL A 47 -5.74 -13.55 -8.49
CA VAL A 47 -4.66 -12.59 -8.26
C VAL A 47 -3.38 -13.18 -8.85
N VAL A 48 -2.85 -12.52 -9.87
CA VAL A 48 -1.55 -12.82 -10.48
C VAL A 48 -0.64 -11.63 -10.24
N LYS A 49 0.53 -11.87 -9.65
CA LYS A 49 1.51 -10.83 -9.32
C LYS A 49 2.87 -11.16 -9.92
N HIS A 50 3.52 -10.18 -10.53
CA HIS A 50 4.93 -10.27 -10.91
C HIS A 50 5.60 -8.90 -10.78
N GLY A 51 6.60 -8.81 -9.90
CA GLY A 51 7.25 -7.54 -9.59
C GLY A 51 6.25 -6.48 -9.10
N PRO A 52 6.21 -5.28 -9.71
CA PRO A 52 5.34 -4.18 -9.29
C PRO A 52 3.90 -4.30 -9.80
N PHE A 53 3.59 -5.27 -10.66
CA PHE A 53 2.28 -5.38 -11.29
C PHE A 53 1.44 -6.50 -10.66
N VAL A 54 0.18 -6.19 -10.42
CA VAL A 54 -0.87 -7.10 -9.95
C VAL A 54 -2.02 -7.02 -10.95
N GLY A 55 -2.50 -8.16 -11.41
CA GLY A 55 -3.63 -8.29 -12.33
C GLY A 55 -4.37 -9.61 -12.10
N ASN A 56 -5.29 -9.97 -13.00
CA ASN A 56 -6.10 -11.17 -12.85
C ASN A 56 -5.57 -12.36 -13.68
N THR A 57 -4.84 -12.10 -14.77
CA THR A 57 -4.26 -13.16 -15.63
C THR A 57 -2.78 -12.93 -15.94
N ARG A 58 -2.10 -13.98 -16.40
CA ARG A 58 -0.70 -13.88 -16.86
C ARG A 58 -0.54 -12.91 -18.04
N LYS A 59 -1.52 -12.88 -18.95
CA LYS A 59 -1.56 -11.98 -20.10
C LYS A 59 -1.66 -10.51 -19.69
N ASP A 60 -2.43 -10.21 -18.64
CA ASP A 60 -2.54 -8.84 -18.12
C ASP A 60 -1.19 -8.33 -17.62
N ILE A 61 -0.46 -9.19 -16.91
CA ILE A 61 0.89 -8.88 -16.43
C ILE A 61 1.86 -8.65 -17.60
N GLU A 62 1.86 -9.52 -18.61
CA GLU A 62 2.71 -9.36 -19.80
C GLU A 62 2.40 -8.05 -20.55
N THR A 63 1.11 -7.73 -20.69
CA THR A 63 0.65 -6.48 -21.29
C THR A 63 1.11 -5.26 -20.48
N ALA A 64 0.99 -5.32 -19.15
CA ALA A 64 1.44 -4.25 -18.26
C ALA A 64 2.95 -4.00 -18.40
N PHE A 65 3.76 -5.06 -18.46
CA PHE A 65 5.20 -4.93 -18.71
C PHE A 65 5.51 -4.33 -20.08
N MET A 66 4.82 -4.78 -21.14
CA MET A 66 5.00 -4.21 -22.48
C MET A 66 4.68 -2.72 -22.51
N ASN A 67 3.55 -2.32 -21.93
CA ASN A 67 3.13 -0.91 -21.86
C ASN A 67 4.15 -0.06 -21.07
N TYR A 68 4.64 -0.60 -19.95
CA TYR A 68 5.68 0.04 -19.15
C TYR A 68 7.02 0.14 -19.90
N GLN A 69 7.42 -0.87 -20.67
CA GLN A 69 8.65 -0.80 -21.46
C GLN A 69 8.54 0.19 -22.61
N GLN A 70 7.35 0.37 -23.19
CA GLN A 70 7.12 1.30 -24.29
C GLN A 70 7.13 2.76 -23.85
N THR A 71 6.52 3.08 -22.71
CA THR A 71 6.28 4.47 -22.30
C THR A 71 6.65 4.77 -20.85
N GLN A 72 7.06 3.77 -20.08
CA GLN A 72 7.25 3.83 -18.63
C GLN A 72 5.94 4.22 -17.94
N PHE A 73 5.79 5.50 -17.59
CA PHE A 73 4.59 6.08 -16.98
C PHE A 73 3.91 7.11 -17.90
N GLY A 74 3.94 6.88 -19.21
CA GLY A 74 3.48 7.87 -20.19
C GLY A 74 4.51 8.98 -20.46
N GLY A 75 5.80 8.64 -20.40
CA GLY A 75 6.91 9.59 -20.54
C GLY A 75 7.26 10.21 -19.21
N TRP A 76 7.93 9.43 -18.34
CA TRP A 76 8.38 9.91 -17.03
C TRP A 76 9.10 11.26 -17.16
N PRO A 77 8.54 12.36 -16.61
CA PRO A 77 8.92 13.72 -17.02
C PRO A 77 10.17 14.24 -16.30
N TRP A 78 10.82 13.41 -15.49
CA TRP A 78 11.92 13.80 -14.63
C TRP A 78 13.24 13.17 -15.08
N ASP A 79 14.35 13.87 -14.82
CA ASP A 79 15.69 13.45 -15.27
C ASP A 79 16.20 12.14 -14.66
N SER A 80 15.57 11.67 -13.58
CA SER A 80 15.93 10.43 -12.88
C SER A 80 14.72 9.58 -12.59
N HIS A 81 14.86 8.25 -12.67
CA HIS A 81 13.81 7.30 -12.28
C HIS A 81 13.39 7.43 -10.79
N GLU A 82 14.28 7.93 -9.93
CA GLU A 82 14.05 8.10 -8.49
C GLU A 82 13.80 9.56 -8.12
N HIS A 83 13.16 10.34 -9.01
CA HIS A 83 12.97 11.76 -8.76
C HIS A 83 12.18 11.98 -7.47
N THR A 84 12.80 12.67 -6.53
CA THR A 84 12.18 13.16 -5.32
C THR A 84 12.24 14.68 -5.32
N HIS A 85 11.22 15.31 -4.77
CA HIS A 85 11.21 16.77 -4.63
C HIS A 85 11.99 17.19 -3.39
N ALA A 86 12.63 18.35 -3.46
CA ALA A 86 13.40 18.90 -2.35
C ALA A 86 12.51 19.05 -1.09
N ALA A 87 13.07 18.72 0.08
CA ALA A 87 12.32 18.66 1.33
C ALA A 87 11.72 20.01 1.75
N ASP A 88 12.36 21.11 1.39
CA ASP A 88 11.92 22.50 1.63
C ASP A 88 10.74 22.94 0.75
N ARG A 89 10.46 22.20 -0.33
CA ARG A 89 9.35 22.49 -1.25
C ARG A 89 7.97 22.31 -0.58
N GLY A 90 7.92 21.55 0.51
CA GLY A 90 6.67 21.24 1.23
C GLY A 90 5.71 20.38 0.39
N ARG A 91 4.45 20.26 0.86
CA ARG A 91 3.41 19.55 0.13
C ARG A 91 2.91 20.40 -1.04
N PHE A 92 2.71 19.78 -2.20
CA PHE A 92 2.09 20.40 -3.36
C PHE A 92 1.44 19.34 -4.25
N ALA A 93 0.54 19.77 -5.13
CA ALA A 93 0.02 18.98 -6.24
C ALA A 93 0.25 19.77 -7.54
N LEU A 94 0.93 19.16 -8.51
CA LEU A 94 1.09 19.70 -9.86
C LEU A 94 0.20 18.88 -10.81
N PHE A 95 -0.80 19.51 -11.39
CA PHE A 95 -1.75 18.87 -12.30
C PHE A 95 -1.24 18.86 -13.75
N PRO A 96 -1.76 17.98 -14.62
CA PRO A 96 -1.33 17.90 -16.03
C PRO A 96 -1.53 19.19 -16.85
N ASP A 97 -2.43 20.08 -16.42
CA ASP A 97 -2.65 21.41 -17.01
C ASP A 97 -1.62 22.47 -16.55
N GLY A 98 -0.67 22.07 -15.69
CA GLY A 98 0.35 22.93 -15.11
C GLY A 98 -0.10 23.65 -13.84
N ASN A 99 -1.32 23.44 -13.36
CA ASN A 99 -1.80 24.07 -12.13
C ASN A 99 -1.04 23.52 -10.91
N LEU A 100 -0.50 24.43 -10.09
CA LEU A 100 0.23 24.10 -8.86
C LEU A 100 -0.59 24.50 -7.64
N GLN A 101 -1.06 23.52 -6.89
CA GLN A 101 -1.74 23.73 -5.61
C GLN A 101 -0.80 23.47 -4.43
N LYS A 102 -0.80 24.38 -3.46
CA LYS A 102 -0.18 24.20 -2.14
C LYS A 102 -1.29 24.12 -1.08
N PRO A 103 -1.06 23.47 0.08
CA PRO A 103 -1.99 23.46 1.20
C PRO A 103 -2.41 24.84 1.66
#